data_AF-A0A6L9SFW8-F1
#
_entry.id   AF-A0A6L9SFW8-F1
#
_cell.length_a   1.000
_cell.length_b   1.000
_cell.length_c   1.000
_cell.angle_alpha   90.00
_cell.angle_beta   90.00
_cell.angle_gamma   90.00
#
_symmetry.space_group_name_H-M   'P 1'
#
loop_
_entity.id
_entity.type
_entity.pdbx_description
1 polymer ?
#
loop_
_entity_poly.entity_id
_entity_poly.type
_entity_poly.pdbx_seq_one_letter_code
_entity_poly.pdbx_strand_id
1 'polypeptide(L)'
;MRLKRLALAAAGGGLVLVGLAAPSQAGLTTFCDGVAENVTVPGDLVVKAGDSCDLTNVVIQGNATVRADANLTLTGSTVEGALRVNANGFASTVQTDVQGATRLNEAFGVYSEESSHAANIVASDSEFFYSLDSAHNRNVNSTNVEVFLESGWVSKSVNSEGGLLTDLYDTVVEGSLSVTGTELGSVVCFSEVDGDTTYTGNAGLVQLGGQSPVSDCGFNAFGGDVTLTGNTADASVVGNVIRGDLTCTDNSPAPAVSDNRVRGEENCDAASASKLSAARGSFGAAGDQVESRKAEVRDQIEERSEAAEDAAEDAGPAFE
;
A
#
# COMPACT_ATOMS: atom_id res chain seq x y z
N MET A 1 59.05 52.40 23.79
CA MET A 1 60.27 51.56 23.94
C MET A 1 59.84 50.10 23.77
N ARG A 2 60.09 49.49 22.61
CA ARG A 2 61.14 48.48 22.33
C ARG A 2 61.26 47.31 23.31
N LEU A 3 60.91 46.10 22.79
CA LEU A 3 61.52 44.75 22.89
C LEU A 3 61.96 44.24 24.30
N LYS A 4 61.87 42.95 24.68
CA LYS A 4 62.09 41.69 23.93
C LYS A 4 61.67 40.49 24.81
N ARG A 5 61.48 39.35 24.14
CA ARG A 5 61.11 37.99 24.60
C ARG A 5 62.02 37.40 25.70
N LEU A 6 61.47 36.46 26.49
CA LEU A 6 62.11 35.19 26.87
C LEU A 6 61.04 34.18 27.28
N ALA A 7 61.07 33.01 26.63
CA ALA A 7 60.29 31.84 26.98
C ALA A 7 61.08 30.99 27.99
N LEU A 8 60.39 30.35 28.94
CA LEU A 8 60.85 29.13 29.60
C LEU A 8 59.64 28.27 29.93
N ALA A 9 59.66 27.04 29.43
CA ALA A 9 58.69 25.99 29.71
C ALA A 9 59.00 25.31 31.04
N ALA A 10 57.96 24.99 31.81
CA ALA A 10 58.02 23.96 32.85
C ALA A 10 56.70 23.18 32.81
N ALA A 11 56.84 21.88 32.57
CA ALA A 11 55.77 20.90 32.54
C ALA A 11 55.17 20.69 33.94
N GLY A 12 53.84 20.66 34.02
CA GLY A 12 53.09 20.25 35.19
C GLY A 12 51.84 19.53 34.73
N GLY A 13 51.82 18.21 34.91
CA GLY A 13 50.76 17.33 34.43
C GLY A 13 49.41 17.63 35.09
N GLY A 14 48.38 17.75 34.25
CA GLY A 14 46.98 17.65 34.62
C GLY A 14 46.29 16.83 33.54
N LEU A 15 46.06 15.55 33.82
CA LEU A 15 45.22 14.70 32.98
C LEU A 15 43.76 15.18 33.19
N VAL A 16 43.33 16.14 32.37
CA VAL A 16 41.91 16.47 32.26
C VAL A 16 41.31 15.41 31.35
N LEU A 17 40.68 14.41 31.97
CA LEU A 17 39.74 13.53 31.28
C LEU A 17 38.56 14.39 30.83
N VAL A 18 38.63 14.91 29.60
CA VAL A 18 37.47 15.43 28.90
C VAL A 18 36.59 14.22 28.59
N GLY A 19 35.68 13.91 29.52
CA GLY A 19 34.58 13.01 29.25
C GLY A 19 33.74 13.64 28.14
N LEU A 20 33.95 13.19 26.91
CA LEU A 20 32.96 13.33 25.85
C LEU A 20 31.75 12.52 26.32
N ALA A 21 30.83 13.16 27.04
CA ALA A 21 29.47 12.67 27.12
C ALA A 21 28.94 12.72 25.68
N ALA A 22 29.04 11.58 24.98
CA ALA A 22 28.25 11.39 23.78
C ALA A 22 26.79 11.68 24.19
N PRO A 23 26.03 12.49 23.43
CA PRO A 23 24.62 12.64 23.70
C PRO A 23 24.04 11.23 23.62
N SER A 24 23.60 10.69 24.76
CA SER A 24 22.78 9.50 24.77
C SER A 24 21.45 9.92 24.16
N GLN A 25 21.32 9.74 22.85
CA GLN A 25 20.04 9.75 22.16
C GLN A 25 19.32 8.47 22.60
N ALA A 26 18.88 8.43 23.86
CA ALA A 26 17.84 7.50 24.25
C ALA A 26 16.63 7.93 23.43
N GLY A 27 16.29 7.15 22.39
CA GLY A 27 15.12 7.43 21.57
C GLY A 27 13.92 7.56 22.50
N LEU A 28 13.37 8.77 22.60
CA LEU A 28 12.21 9.01 23.43
C LEU A 28 11.05 8.26 22.77
N THR A 29 10.41 7.36 23.51
CA THR A 29 9.18 6.72 23.08
C THR A 29 8.03 7.44 23.76
N THR A 30 7.17 8.04 22.95
CA THR A 30 5.94 8.69 23.39
C THR A 30 4.79 7.72 23.18
N PHE A 31 3.97 7.52 24.20
CA PHE A 31 2.76 6.73 24.09
C PHE A 31 1.59 7.66 23.77
N CYS A 32 0.68 7.20 22.92
CA CYS A 32 -0.57 7.89 22.62
C CYS A 32 -1.73 6.94 22.87
N ASP A 33 -2.75 7.46 23.53
CA ASP A 33 -3.99 6.79 23.86
C ASP A 33 -5.19 7.75 23.81
N GLY A 34 -5.10 8.86 23.07
CA GLY A 34 -6.16 9.86 22.97
C GLY A 34 -5.98 10.82 21.79
N VAL A 35 -6.52 12.03 21.93
CA VAL A 35 -6.49 13.06 20.86
C VAL A 35 -5.34 14.04 21.06
N ALA A 36 -4.67 14.43 19.98
CA ALA A 36 -3.80 15.61 19.98
C ALA A 36 -3.77 16.35 18.64
N GLU A 37 -3.60 17.67 18.73
CA GLU A 37 -3.54 18.54 17.56
C GLU A 37 -2.34 19.49 17.59
N ASN A 38 -1.75 19.78 16.42
CA ASN A 38 -0.73 20.83 16.24
C ASN A 38 0.51 20.68 17.15
N VAL A 39 0.93 19.45 17.43
CA VAL A 39 2.10 19.16 18.26
C VAL A 39 3.20 18.44 17.50
N THR A 40 4.39 18.42 18.09
CA THR A 40 5.50 17.59 17.63
C THR A 40 5.82 16.55 18.69
N VAL A 41 5.80 15.28 18.29
CA VAL A 41 6.21 14.15 19.12
C VAL A 41 7.71 13.93 18.91
N PRO A 42 8.56 14.19 19.93
CA PRO A 42 9.97 13.90 19.81
C PRO A 42 10.18 12.39 19.85
N GLY A 43 10.80 11.84 18.79
CA GLY A 43 11.13 10.42 18.69
C GLY A 43 9.97 9.54 18.26
N ASP A 44 9.96 8.31 18.74
CA ASP A 44 9.00 7.28 18.33
C ASP A 44 7.64 7.49 19.01
N LEU A 45 6.56 7.32 18.26
CA LEU A 45 5.19 7.25 18.76
C LEU A 45 4.73 5.78 18.84
N VAL A 46 4.09 5.40 19.93
CA VAL A 46 3.50 4.07 20.11
C VAL A 46 2.07 4.19 20.62
N VAL A 47 1.11 3.66 19.87
CA VAL A 47 -0.25 3.40 20.40
C VAL A 47 -0.21 2.06 21.11
N LYS A 48 -0.63 1.99 22.39
CA LYS A 48 -0.59 0.73 23.13
C LYS A 48 -1.66 -0.21 22.61
N ALA A 49 -1.53 -1.49 22.95
CA ALA A 49 -2.47 -2.50 22.48
C ALA A 49 -3.89 -2.19 22.95
N GLY A 50 -4.85 -2.19 22.02
CA GLY A 50 -6.26 -1.85 22.28
C GLY A 50 -6.57 -0.36 22.50
N ASP A 51 -5.56 0.51 22.56
CA ASP A 51 -5.77 1.96 22.66
C ASP A 51 -6.03 2.54 21.26
N SER A 52 -6.69 3.70 21.22
CA SER A 52 -6.88 4.48 20.00
C SER A 52 -6.20 5.84 20.15
N CYS A 53 -5.67 6.35 19.05
CA CYS A 53 -4.95 7.61 19.00
C CYS A 53 -5.40 8.38 17.76
N ASP A 54 -5.90 9.60 17.95
CA ASP A 54 -6.30 10.47 16.85
C ASP A 54 -5.44 11.74 16.85
N LEU A 55 -4.73 11.97 15.75
CA LEU A 55 -3.72 12.99 15.62
C LEU A 55 -3.96 13.87 14.39
N THR A 56 -4.15 15.16 14.64
CA THR A 56 -4.36 16.17 13.59
C THR A 56 -3.22 17.17 13.53
N ASN A 57 -2.63 17.36 12.34
CA ASN A 57 -1.50 18.26 12.11
C ASN A 57 -0.31 18.00 13.06
N VAL A 58 0.03 16.72 13.27
CA VAL A 58 1.10 16.29 14.18
C VAL A 58 2.35 15.89 13.40
N VAL A 59 3.52 16.24 13.93
CA VAL A 59 4.82 15.78 13.41
C VAL A 59 5.42 14.75 14.37
N ILE A 60 5.61 13.52 13.89
CA ILE A 60 6.28 12.43 14.62
C ILE A 60 7.71 12.33 14.10
N GLN A 61 8.69 12.72 14.93
CA GLN A 61 10.13 12.76 14.56
C GLN A 61 10.82 11.39 14.59
N GLY A 62 10.03 10.33 14.52
CA GLY A 62 10.47 8.95 14.63
C GLY A 62 9.46 8.03 13.99
N ASN A 63 9.46 6.77 14.41
CA ASN A 63 8.52 5.78 13.89
C ASN A 63 7.17 5.91 14.59
N ALA A 64 6.09 5.66 13.86
CA ALA A 64 4.76 5.43 14.43
C ALA A 64 4.51 3.93 14.50
N THR A 65 4.17 3.41 15.68
CA THR A 65 3.88 1.98 15.89
C THR A 65 2.50 1.81 16.49
N VAL A 66 1.61 1.17 15.73
CA VAL A 66 0.29 0.71 16.16
C VAL A 66 0.44 -0.73 16.65
N ARG A 67 0.27 -0.95 17.95
CA ARG A 67 0.34 -2.30 18.53
C ARG A 67 -0.91 -3.11 18.23
N ALA A 68 -0.94 -4.33 18.74
CA ALA A 68 -2.05 -5.23 18.48
C ALA A 68 -3.39 -4.63 18.92
N ASP A 69 -4.43 -4.80 18.10
CA ASP A 69 -5.79 -4.31 18.34
C ASP A 69 -5.93 -2.78 18.50
N ALA A 70 -4.84 -2.02 18.29
CA ALA A 70 -4.80 -0.58 18.47
C ALA A 70 -5.17 0.17 17.19
N ASN A 71 -5.53 1.45 17.33
CA ASN A 71 -5.89 2.29 16.18
C ASN A 71 -5.10 3.60 16.17
N LEU A 72 -4.70 4.04 14.98
CA LEU A 72 -4.05 5.32 14.78
C LEU A 72 -4.68 6.06 13.60
N THR A 73 -5.35 7.18 13.88
CA THR A 73 -5.84 8.10 12.85
C THR A 73 -4.88 9.28 12.75
N LEU A 74 -4.43 9.58 11.54
CA LEU A 74 -3.51 10.66 11.20
C LEU A 74 -4.13 11.53 10.12
N THR A 75 -4.40 12.79 10.45
CA THR A 75 -4.92 13.78 9.50
C THR A 75 -3.93 14.94 9.36
N GLY A 76 -3.54 15.29 8.13
CA GLY A 76 -2.64 16.43 7.88
C GLY A 76 -1.25 16.29 8.55
N SER A 77 -0.80 15.06 8.81
CA SER A 77 0.31 14.79 9.72
C SER A 77 1.59 14.32 8.98
N THR A 78 2.69 14.21 9.71
CA THR A 78 3.96 13.69 9.16
C THR A 78 4.57 12.64 10.09
N VAL A 79 4.94 11.51 9.52
CA VAL A 79 5.77 10.47 10.15
C VAL A 79 7.15 10.50 9.50
N GLU A 80 8.15 11.07 10.17
CA GLU A 80 9.54 11.13 9.66
C GLU A 80 10.19 9.74 9.58
N GLY A 81 9.72 8.80 10.39
CA GLY A 81 10.15 7.40 10.39
C GLY A 81 9.18 6.47 9.68
N ALA A 82 9.24 5.19 10.05
CA ALA A 82 8.35 4.15 9.52
C ALA A 82 7.01 4.15 10.24
N LEU A 83 5.93 3.85 9.50
CA LEU A 83 4.64 3.44 10.07
C LEU A 83 4.62 1.92 10.18
N ARG A 84 4.34 1.38 11.37
CA ARG A 84 4.20 -0.06 11.61
C ARG A 84 2.86 -0.36 12.25
N VAL A 85 2.07 -1.18 11.59
CA VAL A 85 0.78 -1.67 12.09
C VAL A 85 0.90 -3.17 12.31
N ASN A 86 0.61 -3.61 13.54
CA ASN A 86 0.75 -5.01 13.97
C ASN A 86 -0.62 -5.69 14.07
N ALA A 87 -0.63 -6.93 14.57
CA ALA A 87 -1.79 -7.83 14.65
C ALA A 87 -3.13 -7.14 14.96
N ASN A 88 -4.10 -7.20 14.03
CA ASN A 88 -5.43 -6.58 14.16
C ASN A 88 -5.43 -5.07 14.46
N GLY A 89 -4.30 -4.39 14.28
CA GLY A 89 -4.18 -2.95 14.38
C GLY A 89 -4.68 -2.27 13.10
N PHE A 90 -5.15 -1.04 13.23
CA PHE A 90 -5.61 -0.22 12.12
C PHE A 90 -4.86 1.12 12.08
N ALA A 91 -4.55 1.60 10.88
CA ALA A 91 -4.13 2.99 10.72
C ALA A 91 -4.86 3.66 9.54
N SER A 92 -5.35 4.87 9.78
CA SER A 92 -5.87 5.77 8.76
C SER A 92 -4.88 6.91 8.57
N THR A 93 -4.42 7.13 7.34
CA THR A 93 -3.54 8.24 6.97
C THR A 93 -4.23 9.09 5.92
N VAL A 94 -4.75 10.24 6.35
CA VAL A 94 -5.41 11.22 5.48
C VAL A 94 -4.51 12.45 5.38
N GLN A 95 -4.20 12.88 4.15
CA GLN A 95 -3.31 14.03 3.90
C GLN A 95 -1.99 13.96 4.68
N THR A 96 -1.42 12.75 4.77
CA THR A 96 -0.32 12.46 5.68
C THR A 96 0.92 12.00 4.91
N ASP A 97 2.09 12.49 5.32
CA ASP A 97 3.38 12.12 4.76
C ASP A 97 4.09 11.09 5.63
N VAL A 98 4.32 9.88 5.11
CA VAL A 98 5.12 8.83 5.76
C VAL A 98 6.45 8.69 5.02
N GLN A 99 7.54 9.13 5.65
CA GLN A 99 8.86 9.14 5.01
C GLN A 99 9.55 7.76 5.03
N GLY A 100 9.31 6.98 6.08
CA GLY A 100 9.79 5.61 6.21
C GLY A 100 8.88 4.60 5.51
N ALA A 101 9.22 3.33 5.66
CA ALA A 101 8.41 2.25 5.07
C ALA A 101 7.15 2.01 5.92
N THR A 102 6.01 1.86 5.26
CA THR A 102 4.75 1.43 5.87
C THR A 102 4.73 -0.09 5.92
N ARG A 103 4.56 -0.65 7.10
CA ARG A 103 4.55 -2.10 7.31
C ARG A 103 3.27 -2.55 7.99
N LEU A 104 2.59 -3.51 7.40
CA LEU A 104 1.45 -4.19 7.97
C LEU A 104 1.88 -5.64 8.27
N ASN A 105 1.78 -6.05 9.54
CA ASN A 105 2.09 -7.40 9.97
C ASN A 105 0.88 -7.95 10.71
N GLU A 106 0.12 -8.83 10.05
CA GLU A 106 -1.13 -9.37 10.59
C GLU A 106 -2.18 -8.29 10.93
N ALA A 107 -2.07 -7.11 10.30
CA ALA A 107 -2.90 -5.96 10.64
C ALA A 107 -4.35 -6.17 10.21
N PHE A 108 -5.26 -5.44 10.86
CA PHE A 108 -6.61 -5.28 10.33
C PHE A 108 -6.52 -4.59 8.98
N GLY A 109 -5.87 -3.42 8.93
CA GLY A 109 -5.56 -2.79 7.65
C GLY A 109 -4.94 -1.42 7.77
N VAL A 110 -4.60 -0.87 6.61
CA VAL A 110 -4.24 0.54 6.48
C VAL A 110 -5.08 1.17 5.38
N TYR A 111 -5.70 2.30 5.73
CA TYR A 111 -6.35 3.20 4.78
C TYR A 111 -5.48 4.43 4.56
N SER A 112 -5.20 4.76 3.31
CA SER A 112 -4.40 5.91 2.90
C SER A 112 -5.19 6.76 1.92
N GLU A 113 -5.46 8.02 2.26
CA GLU A 113 -6.17 8.97 1.41
C GLU A 113 -5.36 10.26 1.27
N GLU A 114 -5.24 10.76 0.02
CA GLU A 114 -4.52 12.01 -0.28
C GLU A 114 -3.10 12.07 0.35
N SER A 115 -2.46 10.91 0.52
CA SER A 115 -1.26 10.75 1.35
C SER A 115 -0.04 10.37 0.52
N SER A 116 1.14 10.52 1.12
CA SER A 116 2.40 10.15 0.46
C SER A 116 3.22 9.15 1.27
N HIS A 117 3.70 8.11 0.60
CA HIS A 117 4.59 7.11 1.17
C HIS A 117 5.93 7.12 0.42
N ALA A 118 6.97 7.61 1.09
CA ALA A 118 8.26 7.84 0.44
C ALA A 118 9.11 6.55 0.28
N ALA A 119 8.85 5.53 1.10
CA ALA A 119 9.50 4.23 1.03
C ALA A 119 8.51 3.11 0.67
N ASN A 120 8.95 1.85 0.75
CA ASN A 120 8.10 0.72 0.36
C ASN A 120 6.88 0.57 1.29
N ILE A 121 5.77 0.16 0.70
CA ILE A 121 4.71 -0.54 1.42
C ILE A 121 5.06 -2.02 1.46
N VAL A 122 5.01 -2.62 2.64
CA VAL A 122 5.23 -4.05 2.85
C VAL A 122 4.11 -4.58 3.74
N ALA A 123 3.17 -5.30 3.15
CA ALA A 123 2.02 -5.86 3.85
C ALA A 123 2.07 -7.40 3.82
N SER A 124 1.89 -8.03 4.98
CA SER A 124 1.88 -9.48 5.10
C SER A 124 0.78 -9.94 6.05
N ASP A 125 0.01 -10.94 5.61
CA ASP A 125 -1.03 -11.64 6.37
C ASP A 125 -2.04 -10.70 7.05
N SER A 126 -2.30 -9.55 6.43
CA SER A 126 -3.20 -8.48 6.90
C SER A 126 -4.47 -8.46 6.06
N GLU A 127 -5.58 -7.92 6.57
CA GLU A 127 -6.83 -7.99 5.80
C GLU A 127 -6.75 -7.13 4.53
N PHE A 128 -6.38 -5.85 4.65
CA PHE A 128 -6.27 -4.97 3.48
C PHE A 128 -5.18 -3.89 3.57
N PHE A 129 -4.76 -3.43 2.40
CA PHE A 129 -4.14 -2.12 2.17
C PHE A 129 -4.99 -1.37 1.13
N TYR A 130 -5.63 -0.28 1.55
CA TYR A 130 -6.49 0.54 0.70
C TYR A 130 -5.87 1.92 0.53
N SER A 131 -5.68 2.35 -0.71
CA SER A 131 -5.06 3.62 -1.07
C SER A 131 -5.94 4.36 -2.06
N LEU A 132 -6.36 5.57 -1.70
CA LEU A 132 -7.13 6.51 -2.51
C LEU A 132 -6.34 7.81 -2.72
N ASP A 133 -6.24 8.26 -3.97
CA ASP A 133 -5.58 9.54 -4.34
C ASP A 133 -4.20 9.74 -3.69
N SER A 134 -3.44 8.65 -3.54
CA SER A 134 -2.19 8.63 -2.78
C SER A 134 -0.99 8.28 -3.67
N ALA A 135 0.17 8.79 -3.28
CA ALA A 135 1.44 8.60 -3.99
C ALA A 135 2.38 7.65 -3.25
N HIS A 136 2.86 6.63 -3.95
CA HIS A 136 3.81 5.62 -3.45
C HIS A 136 5.12 5.71 -4.24
N ASN A 137 6.15 6.30 -3.63
CA ASN A 137 7.42 6.57 -4.33
C ASN A 137 8.26 5.31 -4.61
N ARG A 138 7.88 4.18 -3.99
CA ARG A 138 8.57 2.90 -4.10
C ARG A 138 7.57 1.77 -4.36
N ASN A 139 7.96 0.54 -4.06
CA ASN A 139 7.13 -0.62 -4.36
C ASN A 139 6.00 -0.75 -3.35
N VAL A 140 4.87 -1.25 -3.83
CA VAL A 140 3.81 -1.84 -3.00
C VAL A 140 4.00 -3.36 -3.06
N ASN A 141 4.33 -3.99 -1.93
CA ASN A 141 4.51 -5.45 -1.85
C ASN A 141 3.53 -6.04 -0.85
N SER A 142 2.75 -7.02 -1.28
CA SER A 142 1.74 -7.70 -0.47
C SER A 142 1.91 -9.21 -0.54
N THR A 143 1.76 -9.86 0.61
CA THR A 143 1.67 -11.33 0.73
C THR A 143 0.47 -11.69 1.59
N ASN A 144 -0.53 -12.38 1.03
CA ASN A 144 -1.80 -12.69 1.69
C ASN A 144 -2.54 -11.44 2.20
N VAL A 145 -2.68 -10.41 1.35
CA VAL A 145 -3.35 -9.14 1.68
C VAL A 145 -4.23 -8.69 0.52
N GLU A 146 -5.41 -8.14 0.79
CA GLU A 146 -6.22 -7.44 -0.22
C GLU A 146 -5.64 -6.06 -0.51
N VAL A 147 -5.41 -5.74 -1.78
CA VAL A 147 -4.85 -4.44 -2.18
C VAL A 147 -5.83 -3.70 -3.07
N PHE A 148 -6.14 -2.46 -2.70
CA PHE A 148 -6.93 -1.54 -3.51
C PHE A 148 -6.13 -0.26 -3.74
N LEU A 149 -5.80 0.02 -4.99
CA LEU A 149 -5.13 1.27 -5.40
C LEU A 149 -6.08 2.05 -6.32
N GLU A 150 -6.46 3.26 -5.90
CA GLU A 150 -7.47 4.05 -6.58
C GLU A 150 -7.01 5.49 -6.78
N SER A 151 -7.12 5.98 -8.01
CA SER A 151 -6.72 7.34 -8.39
C SER A 151 -5.30 7.69 -7.95
N GLY A 152 -4.41 6.70 -7.88
CA GLY A 152 -3.10 6.83 -7.23
C GLY A 152 -1.91 6.73 -8.18
N TRP A 153 -0.71 6.86 -7.61
CA TRP A 153 0.55 6.71 -8.33
C TRP A 153 1.51 5.79 -7.60
N VAL A 154 2.10 4.82 -8.30
CA VAL A 154 3.18 3.96 -7.80
C VAL A 154 4.40 4.14 -8.68
N SER A 155 5.44 4.83 -8.20
CA SER A 155 6.65 5.13 -8.99
C SER A 155 7.55 3.91 -9.25
N LYS A 156 7.24 2.77 -8.64
CA LYS A 156 7.94 1.50 -8.88
C LYS A 156 6.90 0.41 -9.14
N SER A 157 7.08 -0.78 -8.61
CA SER A 157 6.25 -1.93 -8.94
C SER A 157 5.18 -2.20 -7.88
N VAL A 158 4.09 -2.82 -8.31
CA VAL A 158 3.09 -3.46 -7.44
C VAL A 158 3.31 -4.97 -7.56
N ASN A 159 3.58 -5.63 -6.43
CA ASN A 159 3.81 -7.07 -6.35
C ASN A 159 2.87 -7.66 -5.29
N SER A 160 1.92 -8.48 -5.72
CA SER A 160 0.97 -9.15 -4.84
C SER A 160 1.05 -10.67 -5.00
N GLU A 161 1.17 -11.36 -3.87
CA GLU A 161 1.23 -12.82 -3.78
C GLU A 161 0.16 -13.32 -2.79
N GLY A 162 -0.71 -14.23 -3.23
CA GLY A 162 -1.82 -14.72 -2.43
C GLY A 162 -2.89 -13.65 -2.20
N GLY A 163 -3.65 -13.79 -1.11
CA GLY A 163 -4.71 -12.85 -0.73
C GLY A 163 -5.99 -13.02 -1.55
N LEU A 164 -7.00 -12.21 -1.26
CA LEU A 164 -8.27 -12.28 -1.97
C LEU A 164 -8.24 -11.46 -3.27
N LEU A 165 -7.83 -10.19 -3.22
CA LEU A 165 -7.91 -9.24 -4.34
C LEU A 165 -6.66 -8.37 -4.50
N THR A 166 -6.42 -7.90 -5.72
CA THR A 166 -5.47 -6.82 -6.02
C THR A 166 -6.03 -5.96 -7.15
N ASP A 167 -6.62 -4.83 -6.81
CA ASP A 167 -7.35 -4.00 -7.75
C ASP A 167 -6.66 -2.65 -7.98
N LEU A 168 -6.60 -2.26 -9.25
CA LEU A 168 -6.06 -0.97 -9.69
C LEU A 168 -7.16 -0.23 -10.46
N TYR A 169 -7.56 0.92 -9.94
CA TYR A 169 -8.52 1.82 -10.59
C TYR A 169 -7.88 3.19 -10.79
N ASP A 170 -7.94 3.71 -12.02
CA ASP A 170 -7.44 5.06 -12.34
C ASP A 170 -6.02 5.30 -11.79
N THR A 171 -5.17 4.26 -11.84
CA THR A 171 -3.87 4.25 -11.17
C THR A 171 -2.74 4.15 -12.17
N VAL A 172 -1.66 4.88 -11.91
CA VAL A 172 -0.42 4.78 -12.69
C VAL A 172 0.62 3.99 -11.93
N VAL A 173 1.17 2.96 -12.56
CA VAL A 173 2.31 2.19 -12.08
C VAL A 173 3.47 2.36 -13.06
N GLU A 174 4.50 3.12 -12.67
CA GLU A 174 5.68 3.35 -13.53
C GLU A 174 6.56 2.09 -13.69
N GLY A 175 6.45 1.16 -12.74
CA GLY A 175 7.14 -0.12 -12.78
C GLY A 175 6.28 -1.24 -13.35
N SER A 176 6.53 -2.45 -12.86
CA SER A 176 5.79 -3.65 -13.23
C SER A 176 4.59 -3.90 -12.31
N LEU A 177 3.59 -4.60 -12.83
CA LEU A 177 2.50 -5.19 -12.05
C LEU A 177 2.68 -6.71 -12.02
N SER A 178 2.71 -7.31 -10.83
CA SER A 178 2.71 -8.76 -10.68
C SER A 178 1.66 -9.19 -9.67
N VAL A 179 0.73 -10.03 -10.09
CA VAL A 179 -0.34 -10.58 -9.25
C VAL A 179 -0.32 -12.10 -9.37
N THR A 180 -0.04 -12.76 -8.25
CA THR A 180 0.14 -14.21 -8.20
C THR A 180 -0.76 -14.85 -7.17
N GLY A 181 -1.53 -15.85 -7.55
CA GLY A 181 -2.24 -16.73 -6.62
C GLY A 181 -3.36 -16.09 -5.82
N THR A 182 -4.00 -15.01 -6.30
CA THR A 182 -5.16 -14.42 -5.62
C THR A 182 -6.40 -15.31 -5.73
N GLU A 183 -7.20 -15.34 -4.68
CA GLU A 183 -8.40 -16.18 -4.59
C GLU A 183 -9.61 -15.61 -5.36
N LEU A 184 -9.89 -14.31 -5.18
CA LEU A 184 -10.95 -13.56 -5.87
C LEU A 184 -10.43 -12.73 -7.05
N GLY A 185 -9.14 -12.82 -7.37
CA GLY A 185 -8.57 -12.28 -8.59
C GLY A 185 -8.00 -10.88 -8.47
N SER A 186 -8.24 -10.07 -9.50
CA SER A 186 -7.70 -8.73 -9.71
C SER A 186 -8.36 -8.06 -10.91
N VAL A 187 -8.62 -6.77 -10.76
CA VAL A 187 -9.14 -5.93 -11.83
C VAL A 187 -8.21 -4.74 -12.08
N VAL A 188 -8.00 -4.40 -13.36
CA VAL A 188 -7.31 -3.16 -13.75
C VAL A 188 -8.23 -2.36 -14.66
N CYS A 189 -8.59 -1.15 -14.21
CA CYS A 189 -9.49 -0.24 -14.91
C CYS A 189 -8.92 1.16 -15.00
N PHE A 190 -9.07 1.81 -16.16
CA PHE A 190 -8.61 3.18 -16.43
C PHE A 190 -7.13 3.43 -16.05
N SER A 191 -6.31 2.39 -16.02
CA SER A 191 -4.98 2.45 -15.43
C SER A 191 -3.89 2.39 -16.50
N GLU A 192 -2.70 2.87 -16.12
CA GLU A 192 -1.47 2.76 -16.91
C GLU A 192 -0.42 1.99 -16.12
N VAL A 193 0.16 0.95 -16.75
CA VAL A 193 1.33 0.24 -16.22
C VAL A 193 2.44 0.35 -17.24
N ASP A 194 3.52 1.05 -16.91
CA ASP A 194 4.62 1.32 -17.85
C ASP A 194 5.51 0.10 -18.09
N GLY A 195 5.69 -0.74 -17.07
CA GLY A 195 6.46 -1.97 -17.15
C GLY A 195 5.64 -3.18 -17.59
N ASP A 196 6.18 -4.36 -17.30
CA ASP A 196 5.50 -5.63 -17.59
C ASP A 196 4.39 -5.92 -16.59
N THR A 197 3.31 -6.52 -17.08
CA THR A 197 2.16 -6.96 -16.30
C THR A 197 2.08 -8.48 -16.32
N THR A 198 2.05 -9.10 -15.14
CA THR A 198 2.02 -10.56 -15.00
C THR A 198 0.91 -11.01 -14.07
N TYR A 199 0.14 -12.00 -14.53
CA TYR A 199 -0.92 -12.66 -13.77
C TYR A 199 -0.66 -14.17 -13.76
N THR A 200 -0.34 -14.72 -12.59
CA THR A 200 0.06 -16.12 -12.47
C THR A 200 -0.79 -16.89 -11.46
N GLY A 201 -1.39 -18.00 -11.87
CA GLY A 201 -2.01 -18.96 -10.94
C GLY A 201 -3.20 -18.43 -10.13
N ASN A 202 -3.88 -17.37 -10.58
CA ASN A 202 -5.01 -16.79 -9.86
C ASN A 202 -6.28 -17.65 -10.01
N ALA A 203 -7.05 -17.77 -8.93
CA ALA A 203 -8.23 -18.63 -8.86
C ALA A 203 -9.48 -17.97 -9.49
N GLY A 204 -9.62 -16.64 -9.37
CA GLY A 204 -10.41 -15.78 -10.28
C GLY A 204 -11.16 -14.66 -9.57
N LEU A 205 -11.37 -13.47 -10.10
CA LEU A 205 -11.52 -12.93 -11.46
C LEU A 205 -10.32 -12.10 -11.93
N VAL A 206 -9.69 -12.40 -13.07
CA VAL A 206 -8.66 -11.52 -13.65
C VAL A 206 -9.24 -10.76 -14.85
N GLN A 207 -9.44 -9.45 -14.75
CA GLN A 207 -9.96 -8.62 -15.86
C GLN A 207 -9.09 -7.39 -16.09
N LEU A 208 -8.42 -7.35 -17.24
CA LEU A 208 -7.80 -6.14 -17.79
C LEU A 208 -8.73 -5.67 -18.93
N GLY A 209 -9.81 -4.97 -18.58
CA GLY A 209 -11.10 -4.93 -19.30
C GLY A 209 -11.36 -3.68 -20.14
N GLY A 210 -12.57 -3.40 -20.66
CA GLY A 210 -13.77 -4.23 -20.85
C GLY A 210 -14.94 -3.86 -19.92
N GLN A 211 -16.15 -3.64 -20.44
CA GLN A 211 -17.32 -3.22 -19.63
C GLN A 211 -18.00 -4.34 -18.80
N SER A 212 -17.35 -5.50 -18.66
CA SER A 212 -17.95 -6.69 -18.03
C SER A 212 -16.88 -7.71 -17.67
N PRO A 213 -17.04 -8.44 -16.55
CA PRO A 213 -18.16 -8.43 -15.61
C PRO A 213 -18.12 -7.28 -14.61
N VAL A 214 -16.94 -6.79 -14.25
CA VAL A 214 -16.88 -5.52 -13.53
C VAL A 214 -17.17 -4.40 -14.52
N SER A 215 -18.27 -3.70 -14.29
CA SER A 215 -18.77 -2.63 -15.14
C SER A 215 -17.88 -1.40 -15.06
N ASP A 216 -18.01 -0.52 -16.05
CA ASP A 216 -17.24 0.73 -16.12
C ASP A 216 -15.72 0.55 -16.11
N CYS A 217 -15.20 -0.67 -16.30
CA CYS A 217 -13.78 -0.88 -16.52
C CYS A 217 -13.42 -0.44 -17.94
N GLY A 218 -13.00 0.83 -18.09
CA GLY A 218 -12.57 1.39 -19.37
C GLY A 218 -11.27 0.77 -19.87
N PHE A 219 -10.70 1.34 -20.94
CA PHE A 219 -9.44 0.84 -21.47
C PHE A 219 -8.26 1.10 -20.53
N ASN A 220 -7.24 0.25 -20.62
CA ASN A 220 -5.96 0.44 -19.95
C ASN A 220 -4.82 0.61 -20.96
N ALA A 221 -3.70 1.17 -20.49
CA ALA A 221 -2.46 1.27 -21.25
C ALA A 221 -1.34 0.46 -20.58
N PHE A 222 -0.74 -0.45 -21.35
CA PHE A 222 0.39 -1.27 -20.90
C PHE A 222 1.63 -0.93 -21.73
N GLY A 223 2.68 -0.47 -21.06
CA GLY A 223 3.95 -0.09 -21.64
C GLY A 223 4.87 -1.27 -21.94
N GLY A 224 4.82 -2.31 -21.12
CA GLY A 224 5.52 -3.58 -21.32
C GLY A 224 4.63 -4.70 -21.86
N ASP A 225 5.07 -5.93 -21.60
CA ASP A 225 4.36 -7.15 -21.98
C ASP A 225 3.21 -7.44 -21.00
N VAL A 226 2.14 -8.06 -21.49
CA VAL A 226 1.04 -8.57 -20.66
C VAL A 226 1.04 -10.09 -20.75
N THR A 227 1.28 -10.75 -19.62
CA THR A 227 1.39 -12.21 -19.55
C THR A 227 0.41 -12.78 -18.53
N LEU A 228 -0.48 -13.68 -19.01
CA LEU A 228 -1.38 -14.47 -18.17
C LEU A 228 -0.93 -15.93 -18.23
N THR A 229 -0.49 -16.50 -17.10
CA THR A 229 -0.01 -17.89 -17.04
C THR A 229 -0.70 -18.72 -15.96
N GLY A 230 -1.21 -19.89 -16.32
CA GLY A 230 -1.67 -20.88 -15.35
C GLY A 230 -2.87 -20.45 -14.50
N ASN A 231 -3.62 -19.42 -14.90
CA ASN A 231 -4.77 -18.94 -14.14
C ASN A 231 -5.96 -19.90 -14.34
N THR A 232 -6.69 -20.17 -13.26
CA THR A 232 -7.95 -20.95 -13.31
C THR A 232 -9.20 -20.08 -13.34
N ALA A 233 -8.99 -18.75 -13.33
CA ALA A 233 -10.00 -17.74 -13.48
C ALA A 233 -10.66 -17.76 -14.86
N ASP A 234 -11.92 -17.33 -14.95
CA ASP A 234 -12.60 -17.00 -16.22
C ASP A 234 -12.02 -15.73 -16.90
N ALA A 235 -10.70 -15.53 -16.92
CA ALA A 235 -10.05 -14.25 -17.19
C ALA A 235 -10.47 -13.57 -18.51
N SER A 236 -10.44 -12.23 -18.54
CA SER A 236 -10.65 -11.44 -19.75
C SER A 236 -9.61 -10.34 -19.95
N VAL A 237 -9.22 -10.14 -21.20
CA VAL A 237 -8.30 -9.07 -21.63
C VAL A 237 -8.97 -8.37 -22.80
N VAL A 238 -9.61 -7.23 -22.54
CA VAL A 238 -10.50 -6.58 -23.51
C VAL A 238 -10.16 -5.11 -23.65
N GLY A 239 -10.08 -4.59 -24.88
CA GLY A 239 -10.10 -3.14 -25.11
C GLY A 239 -8.82 -2.39 -24.70
N ASN A 240 -7.68 -3.06 -24.53
CA ASN A 240 -6.46 -2.44 -24.02
C ASN A 240 -5.53 -1.94 -25.13
N VAL A 241 -4.61 -1.04 -24.78
CA VAL A 241 -3.43 -0.71 -25.60
C VAL A 241 -2.21 -1.36 -24.98
N ILE A 242 -1.61 -2.34 -25.68
CA ILE A 242 -0.45 -3.08 -25.21
C ILE A 242 0.73 -2.76 -26.13
N ARG A 243 1.77 -2.11 -25.59
CA ARG A 243 2.97 -1.75 -26.35
C ARG A 243 3.93 -2.92 -26.55
N GLY A 244 3.95 -3.88 -25.62
CA GLY A 244 4.66 -5.15 -25.73
C GLY A 244 3.83 -6.26 -26.37
N ASP A 245 4.16 -7.50 -25.99
CA ASP A 245 3.47 -8.73 -26.37
C ASP A 245 2.28 -9.02 -25.44
N LEU A 246 1.27 -9.72 -25.94
CA LEU A 246 0.18 -10.29 -25.16
C LEU A 246 0.31 -11.82 -25.20
N THR A 247 0.64 -12.45 -24.08
CA THR A 247 0.84 -13.90 -23.98
C THR A 247 -0.13 -14.54 -22.99
N CYS A 248 -0.83 -15.57 -23.42
CA CYS A 248 -1.72 -16.38 -22.57
C CYS A 248 -1.33 -17.86 -22.64
N THR A 249 -0.77 -18.40 -21.55
CA THR A 249 -0.26 -19.77 -21.51
C THR A 249 -0.88 -20.57 -20.37
N ASP A 250 -1.29 -21.82 -20.61
CA ASP A 250 -1.76 -22.76 -19.59
C ASP A 250 -2.94 -22.28 -18.72
N ASN A 251 -3.72 -21.29 -19.17
CA ASN A 251 -4.91 -20.82 -18.47
C ASN A 251 -6.10 -21.77 -18.70
N SER A 252 -6.90 -22.01 -17.66
CA SER A 252 -8.04 -22.93 -17.72
C SER A 252 -9.28 -22.38 -16.98
N PRO A 253 -10.28 -21.85 -17.69
CA PRO A 253 -10.39 -21.78 -19.15
C PRO A 253 -9.40 -20.78 -19.78
N ALA A 254 -9.25 -20.85 -21.11
CA ALA A 254 -8.47 -19.86 -21.84
C ALA A 254 -9.12 -18.46 -21.70
N PRO A 255 -8.33 -17.37 -21.62
CA PRO A 255 -8.88 -16.05 -21.39
C PRO A 255 -9.73 -15.58 -22.58
N ALA A 256 -10.78 -14.81 -22.30
CA ALA A 256 -11.53 -14.09 -23.33
C ALA A 256 -10.73 -12.86 -23.78
N VAL A 257 -10.21 -12.88 -25.01
CA VAL A 257 -9.40 -11.81 -25.58
C VAL A 257 -10.16 -11.14 -26.73
N SER A 258 -10.37 -9.83 -26.67
CA SER A 258 -10.99 -9.06 -27.77
C SER A 258 -10.63 -7.58 -27.73
N ASP A 259 -10.71 -6.89 -28.88
CA ASP A 259 -10.58 -5.44 -28.99
C ASP A 259 -9.28 -4.83 -28.43
N ASN A 260 -8.23 -5.63 -28.24
CA ASN A 260 -6.92 -5.14 -27.83
C ASN A 260 -6.15 -4.61 -29.04
N ARG A 261 -5.40 -3.54 -28.81
CA ARG A 261 -4.39 -3.03 -29.74
C ARG A 261 -3.01 -3.44 -29.22
N VAL A 262 -2.57 -4.62 -29.66
CA VAL A 262 -1.23 -5.16 -29.36
C VAL A 262 -0.25 -4.69 -30.43
N ARG A 263 0.88 -4.12 -30.02
CA ARG A 263 1.95 -3.71 -30.94
C ARG A 263 2.95 -4.85 -31.20
N GLY A 264 3.20 -5.68 -30.19
CA GLY A 264 3.97 -6.91 -30.28
C GLY A 264 3.17 -8.07 -30.85
N GLU A 265 3.50 -9.29 -30.42
CA GLU A 265 2.80 -10.52 -30.77
C GLU A 265 1.59 -10.76 -29.84
N GLU A 266 0.51 -11.29 -30.41
CA GLU A 266 -0.66 -11.77 -29.66
C GLU A 266 -0.66 -13.30 -29.69
N ASN A 267 -0.20 -13.90 -28.59
CA ASN A 267 -0.02 -15.33 -28.38
C ASN A 267 -1.00 -15.82 -27.31
N CYS A 268 -2.29 -15.71 -27.60
CA CYS A 268 -3.36 -16.28 -26.79
C CYS A 268 -4.11 -17.31 -27.62
N ASP A 269 -4.08 -18.58 -27.21
CA ASP A 269 -4.83 -19.63 -27.89
C ASP A 269 -6.33 -19.32 -27.79
N ALA A 270 -6.91 -18.78 -28.86
CA ALA A 270 -8.32 -18.37 -28.96
C ALA A 270 -9.31 -19.56 -29.01
N ALA A 271 -8.98 -20.66 -28.32
CA ALA A 271 -9.78 -21.86 -28.26
C ALA A 271 -10.99 -21.68 -27.33
N SER A 272 -12.09 -21.26 -27.95
CA SER A 272 -13.50 -21.44 -27.57
C SER A 272 -14.23 -20.25 -26.91
N ALA A 273 -14.41 -19.20 -27.72
CA ALA A 273 -15.56 -18.28 -27.65
C ALA A 273 -16.96 -18.98 -27.57
N SER A 274 -17.04 -20.31 -27.71
CA SER A 274 -18.27 -21.11 -27.66
C SER A 274 -18.70 -21.58 -26.26
N LYS A 275 -17.89 -21.40 -25.20
CA LYS A 275 -18.29 -21.69 -23.81
C LYS A 275 -18.79 -20.46 -23.03
N LEU A 276 -18.70 -19.27 -23.61
CA LEU A 276 -19.09 -17.99 -22.99
C LEU A 276 -20.56 -17.94 -22.52
N SER A 277 -21.48 -18.69 -23.11
CA SER A 277 -22.91 -18.62 -22.75
C SER A 277 -23.24 -19.25 -21.40
N ALA A 278 -22.46 -20.23 -20.94
CA ALA A 278 -22.58 -20.80 -19.59
C ALA A 278 -21.68 -20.06 -18.59
N ALA A 279 -20.54 -19.52 -19.04
CA ALA A 279 -19.61 -18.74 -18.22
C ALA A 279 -20.13 -17.34 -17.87
N ARG A 280 -20.99 -16.72 -18.69
CA ARG A 280 -21.58 -15.39 -18.40
C ARG A 280 -22.29 -15.29 -17.04
N GLY A 281 -22.91 -16.38 -16.56
CA GLY A 281 -23.55 -16.40 -15.24
C GLY A 281 -22.55 -16.46 -14.08
N SER A 282 -21.46 -17.22 -14.25
CA SER A 282 -20.38 -17.36 -13.27
C SER A 282 -19.49 -16.10 -13.22
N PHE A 283 -19.17 -15.56 -14.40
CA PHE A 283 -18.32 -14.38 -14.58
C PHE A 283 -19.02 -13.12 -14.07
N GLY A 284 -20.33 -12.95 -14.32
CA GLY A 284 -21.13 -11.87 -13.74
C GLY A 284 -21.20 -11.95 -12.21
N ALA A 285 -21.44 -13.14 -11.66
CA ALA A 285 -21.44 -13.34 -10.21
C ALA A 285 -20.08 -13.06 -9.56
N ALA A 286 -18.98 -13.36 -10.26
CA ALA A 286 -17.63 -13.02 -9.81
C ALA A 286 -17.40 -11.49 -9.82
N GLY A 287 -17.89 -10.77 -10.84
CA GLY A 287 -17.87 -9.30 -10.85
C GLY A 287 -18.66 -8.70 -9.69
N ASP A 288 -19.89 -9.18 -9.45
CA ASP A 288 -20.70 -8.76 -8.30
C ASP A 288 -20.00 -9.03 -6.95
N GLN A 289 -19.27 -10.15 -6.85
CA GLN A 289 -18.51 -10.51 -5.65
C GLN A 289 -17.32 -9.57 -5.41
N VAL A 290 -16.57 -9.21 -6.45
CA VAL A 290 -15.45 -8.25 -6.36
C VAL A 290 -15.97 -6.90 -5.88
N GLU A 291 -17.02 -6.37 -6.52
CA GLU A 291 -17.60 -5.08 -6.14
C GLU A 291 -18.19 -5.10 -4.73
N SER A 292 -18.88 -6.18 -4.36
CA SER A 292 -19.41 -6.36 -3.00
C SER A 292 -18.30 -6.42 -1.96
N ARG A 293 -17.18 -7.08 -2.26
CA ARG A 293 -16.05 -7.20 -1.30
C ARG A 293 -15.38 -5.86 -1.11
N LYS A 294 -15.14 -5.11 -2.21
CA LYS A 294 -14.60 -3.76 -2.13
C LYS A 294 -15.51 -2.83 -1.33
N ALA A 295 -16.83 -2.90 -1.53
CA ALA A 295 -17.79 -2.13 -0.72
C ALA A 295 -17.72 -2.51 0.76
N GLU A 296 -17.65 -3.81 1.09
CA GLU A 296 -17.49 -4.29 2.46
C GLU A 296 -16.22 -3.75 3.13
N VAL A 297 -15.08 -3.75 2.43
CA VAL A 297 -13.82 -3.18 2.96
C VAL A 297 -13.96 -1.69 3.24
N ARG A 298 -14.68 -0.94 2.40
CA ARG A 298 -14.93 0.49 2.64
C ARG A 298 -15.81 0.71 3.86
N ASP A 299 -16.89 -0.05 4.00
CA ASP A 299 -17.76 0.00 5.18
C ASP A 299 -16.96 -0.34 6.46
N GLN A 300 -16.07 -1.33 6.39
CA GLN A 300 -15.16 -1.71 7.48
C GLN A 300 -14.16 -0.60 7.84
N ILE A 301 -13.62 0.12 6.86
CA ILE A 301 -12.74 1.27 7.09
C ILE A 301 -13.49 2.39 7.81
N GLU A 302 -14.71 2.72 7.35
CA GLU A 302 -15.55 3.75 7.96
C GLU A 302 -15.87 3.39 9.41
N GLU A 303 -16.42 2.19 9.65
CA GLU A 303 -16.76 1.72 11.00
C GLU A 303 -15.54 1.71 11.93
N ARG A 304 -14.38 1.24 11.45
CA ARG A 304 -13.16 1.17 12.27
C ARG A 304 -12.59 2.56 12.55
N SER A 305 -12.67 3.49 11.61
CA SER A 305 -12.19 4.87 11.78
C SER A 305 -13.05 5.62 12.78
N GLU A 306 -14.38 5.57 12.63
CA GLU A 306 -15.33 6.19 13.57
C GLU A 306 -15.13 5.64 14.99
N ALA A 307 -15.05 4.32 15.15
CA ALA A 307 -14.83 3.70 16.46
C ALA A 307 -13.46 4.06 17.07
N ALA A 308 -12.43 4.29 16.25
CA ALA A 308 -11.12 4.71 16.71
C ALA A 308 -11.12 6.17 17.19
N GLU A 309 -11.75 7.07 16.45
CA GLU A 309 -11.91 8.49 16.80
C GLU A 309 -12.72 8.64 18.10
N ASP A 310 -13.89 8.00 18.19
CA ASP A 310 -14.72 7.99 19.41
C ASP A 310 -13.93 7.51 20.64
N ALA A 311 -13.17 6.41 20.48
CA ALA A 311 -12.37 5.85 21.57
C ALA A 311 -11.19 6.76 21.98
N ALA A 312 -10.58 7.47 21.03
CA ALA A 312 -9.53 8.44 21.32
C ALA A 312 -10.10 9.68 22.04
N GLU A 313 -11.26 10.18 21.60
CA GLU A 313 -11.97 11.29 22.25
C GLU A 313 -12.35 10.96 23.71
N ASP A 314 -12.90 9.77 23.93
CA ASP A 314 -13.29 9.28 25.26
C ASP A 314 -12.10 9.18 26.22
N ALA A 315 -10.91 8.86 25.71
CA ALA A 315 -9.69 8.78 26.49
C ALA A 315 -9.07 10.16 26.82
N GLY A 316 -9.42 11.20 26.07
CA GLY A 316 -9.01 12.58 26.32
C GLY A 316 -7.68 12.96 25.66
N PRO A 317 -6.92 13.92 26.20
CA PRO A 317 -5.70 14.39 25.55
C PRO A 317 -4.57 13.35 25.58
N ALA A 318 -3.90 13.14 24.43
CA ALA A 318 -2.97 12.02 24.22
C ALA A 318 -1.65 12.06 25.02
N PHE A 319 -1.20 13.23 25.51
CA PHE A 319 0.18 13.44 25.98
C PHE A 319 0.27 14.05 27.39
N GLU A 320 -0.69 13.77 28.27
CA GLU A 320 -0.67 14.26 29.66
C GLU A 320 0.31 13.53 30.60
#